data_AF-A0A954SM08-F1
#
_entry.id   AF-A0A954SM08-F1
#
_cell.length_a   1.000
_cell.length_b   1.000
_cell.length_c   1.000
_cell.angle_alpha   90.00
_cell.angle_beta   90.00
_cell.angle_gamma   90.00
#
_symmetry.space_group_name_H-M   'P 1'
#
loop_
_entity.id
_entity.type
_entity.pdbx_description
1 polymer ?
#
loop_
_entity_poly.entity_id
_entity_poly.type
_entity_poly.pdbx_seq_one_letter_code
_entity_poly.pdbx_strand_id
1 'polypeptide(L)'
;MTNPELRVADAIREVSVAMQRAIADGYRSRMIDADDLIEVLLSIADRLDPPVPDTTNHVGCPCPDCGTADADRLIWIDDDFVRCDSCGTIFDPTDGGP
;
A
#
# COMPACT_ATOMS: atom_id res chain seq x y z
N MET A 1 -12.72 -16.70 -1.07
CA MET A 1 -12.27 -15.60 -1.95
C MET A 1 -13.35 -14.53 -1.91
N THR A 2 -13.14 -13.47 -1.15
CA THR A 2 -14.11 -12.37 -1.06
C THR A 2 -14.00 -11.53 -2.33
N ASN A 3 -15.07 -11.40 -3.11
CA ASN A 3 -15.07 -10.63 -4.35
C ASN A 3 -14.67 -9.17 -4.04
N PRO A 4 -13.68 -8.58 -4.73
CA PRO A 4 -13.27 -7.19 -4.51
C PRO A 4 -14.45 -6.20 -4.61
N GLU A 5 -15.42 -6.46 -5.48
CA GLU A 5 -16.64 -5.63 -5.61
C GLU A 5 -17.53 -5.71 -4.37
N LEU A 6 -17.60 -6.88 -3.72
CA LEU A 6 -18.31 -7.05 -2.44
C LEU A 6 -17.62 -6.28 -1.31
N ARG A 7 -16.28 -6.25 -1.29
CA ARG A 7 -15.52 -5.49 -0.29
C ARG A 7 -15.76 -3.98 -0.42
N VAL A 8 -15.78 -3.48 -1.66
CA VAL A 8 -16.09 -2.07 -1.95
C VAL A 8 -17.51 -1.73 -1.53
N ALA A 9 -18.49 -2.58 -1.87
CA ALA A 9 -19.88 -2.38 -1.48
C ALA A 9 -20.07 -2.36 0.04
N ASP A 10 -19.38 -3.23 0.77
CA ASP A 10 -19.46 -3.28 2.23
C ASP A 10 -18.78 -2.07 2.90
N ALA A 11 -17.66 -1.59 2.37
CA ALA A 11 -17.05 -0.35 2.86
C ALA A 11 -17.97 0.86 2.65
N ILE A 12 -18.60 0.98 1.48
CA ILE A 12 -19.56 2.06 1.18
C ILE A 12 -20.77 2.01 2.13
N ARG A 13 -21.26 0.82 2.48
CA ARG A 13 -22.35 0.64 3.45
C ARG A 13 -21.95 1.12 4.83
N GLU A 14 -20.76 0.78 5.30
CA GLU A 14 -20.29 1.20 6.63
C GLU A 14 -20.15 2.72 6.74
N VAL A 15 -19.74 3.36 5.65
CA VAL A 15 -19.62 4.83 5.55
C VAL A 15 -20.97 5.49 5.63
N SER A 16 -21.94 4.94 4.90
CA SER A 16 -23.31 5.42 4.93
C SER A 16 -23.88 5.35 6.36
N VAL A 17 -23.55 4.27 7.10
CA VAL A 17 -23.95 4.12 8.51
C VAL A 17 -23.23 5.11 9.42
N ALA A 18 -21.92 5.31 9.25
CA ALA A 18 -21.14 6.26 10.04
C ALA A 18 -21.63 7.71 9.86
N MET A 19 -21.86 8.12 8.60
CA MET A 19 -22.42 9.44 8.28
C MET A 19 -23.84 9.61 8.85
N GLN A 20 -24.69 8.59 8.75
CA GLN A 20 -26.03 8.62 9.33
C GLN A 20 -26.01 8.76 10.86
N ARG A 21 -25.07 8.09 11.54
CA ARG A 21 -24.88 8.22 13.00
C ARG A 21 -24.43 9.62 13.40
N ALA A 22 -23.41 10.16 12.72
CA ALA A 22 -22.96 11.53 12.96
C ALA A 22 -24.12 12.55 12.81
N ILE A 23 -24.91 12.41 11.74
CA ILE A 23 -26.10 13.25 11.51
C ILE A 23 -27.15 13.07 12.63
N ALA A 24 -27.36 11.85 13.11
CA ALA A 24 -28.32 11.53 14.18
C ALA A 24 -27.88 12.06 15.55
N ASP A 25 -26.57 12.01 15.84
CA ASP A 25 -25.95 12.50 17.07
C ASP A 25 -25.88 14.04 17.15
N GLY A 26 -26.45 14.73 16.15
CA GLY A 26 -26.53 16.18 16.13
C GLY A 26 -25.29 16.86 15.57
N TYR A 27 -24.34 16.11 14.99
CA TYR A 27 -23.33 16.63 14.07
C TYR A 27 -23.99 17.02 12.73
N ARG A 28 -24.99 17.89 12.80
CA ARG A 28 -25.54 18.63 11.67
C ARG A 28 -24.79 19.95 11.61
N SER A 29 -23.51 19.86 11.26
CA SER A 29 -22.84 21.08 10.85
C SER A 29 -23.52 21.54 9.56
N ARG A 30 -24.00 22.78 9.52
CA ARG A 30 -24.48 23.41 8.27
C ARG A 30 -23.36 23.50 7.21
N MET A 31 -22.14 23.12 7.59
CA MET A 31 -20.98 22.82 6.77
C MET A 31 -20.44 21.46 7.23
N ILE A 32 -20.76 20.36 6.54
CA ILE A 32 -19.68 19.40 6.28
C ILE A 32 -18.76 20.23 5.39
N ASP A 33 -17.70 20.79 5.96
CA ASP A 33 -16.69 21.40 5.10
C ASP A 33 -15.96 20.26 4.37
N ALA A 34 -15.23 20.62 3.33
CA ALA A 34 -14.58 19.62 2.50
C ALA A 34 -13.62 18.74 3.32
N ASP A 35 -13.09 19.25 4.43
CA ASP A 35 -12.09 18.57 5.23
C ASP A 35 -12.70 17.41 6.02
N ASP A 36 -13.86 17.59 6.64
CA ASP A 36 -14.61 16.51 7.31
C ASP A 36 -14.95 15.37 6.34
N LEU A 37 -15.35 15.71 5.11
CA LEU A 37 -15.66 14.72 4.08
C LEU A 37 -14.39 14.01 3.60
N ILE A 38 -13.29 14.75 3.44
CA ILE A 38 -11.98 14.19 3.04
C ILE A 38 -11.48 13.20 4.10
N GLU A 39 -11.58 13.51 5.40
CA GLU A 39 -11.15 12.60 6.47
C GLU A 39 -11.93 11.28 6.45
N VAL A 40 -13.25 11.35 6.26
CA VAL A 40 -14.09 10.16 6.12
C VAL A 40 -13.70 9.38 4.87
N LEU A 41 -13.46 10.05 3.73
CA LEU A 41 -13.05 9.39 2.49
C LEU A 41 -11.67 8.73 2.60
N LEU A 42 -10.70 9.35 3.26
CA LEU A 42 -9.37 8.77 3.51
C LEU A 42 -9.46 7.54 4.42
N SER A 43 -10.27 7.59 5.47
CA SER A 43 -10.50 6.43 6.35
C SER A 43 -11.10 5.23 5.60
N ILE A 44 -11.85 5.47 4.52
CA ILE A 44 -12.37 4.41 3.64
C ILE A 44 -11.27 3.85 2.77
N ALA A 45 -10.46 4.73 2.18
CA ALA A 45 -9.34 4.33 1.35
C ALA A 45 -8.41 3.39 2.14
N ASP A 46 -8.05 3.76 3.37
CA ASP A 46 -7.23 2.94 4.27
C ASP A 46 -7.90 1.60 4.66
N ARG A 47 -9.22 1.50 4.58
CA ARG A 47 -9.91 0.25 4.88
C ARG A 47 -10.01 -0.67 3.66
N LEU A 48 -10.17 -0.09 2.48
CA LEU A 48 -10.21 -0.81 1.21
C LEU A 48 -8.83 -1.29 0.80
N ASP A 49 -7.84 -0.41 0.96
CA ASP A 49 -6.45 -0.61 0.67
C ASP A 49 -5.63 -0.19 1.90
N PRO A 50 -5.51 -1.09 2.89
CA PRO A 50 -4.74 -0.78 4.09
C PRO A 50 -3.32 -0.39 3.70
N PRO A 51 -2.76 0.66 4.31
CA PRO A 51 -1.36 0.99 4.10
C PRO A 51 -0.60 -0.29 4.40
N VAL A 52 0.08 -0.80 3.37
CA VAL A 52 0.88 -2.00 3.50
C VAL A 52 1.79 -1.71 4.69
N PRO A 53 1.74 -2.50 5.77
CA PRO A 53 2.69 -2.30 6.85
C PRO A 53 4.05 -2.24 6.20
N ASP A 54 4.91 -1.36 6.69
CA ASP A 54 6.32 -1.24 6.30
C ASP A 54 7.04 -2.52 6.72
N THR A 55 6.60 -3.66 6.20
CA THR A 55 7.34 -4.90 6.11
C THR A 55 8.43 -4.55 5.14
N THR A 56 9.52 -4.05 5.74
CA THR A 56 10.90 -4.10 5.30
C THR A 56 10.96 -4.33 3.81
N ASN A 57 11.35 -3.29 3.07
CA ASN A 57 11.56 -3.24 1.62
C ASN A 57 12.64 -4.27 1.16
N HIS A 58 12.46 -5.53 1.56
CA HIS A 58 13.38 -6.63 1.49
C HIS A 58 12.91 -7.49 0.34
N VAL A 59 13.68 -7.51 -0.73
CA VAL A 59 13.43 -8.42 -1.84
C VAL A 59 13.77 -9.86 -1.43
N GLY A 60 13.07 -10.82 -2.03
CA GLY A 60 13.37 -12.24 -1.85
C GLY A 60 14.73 -12.66 -2.43
N CYS A 61 15.33 -11.84 -3.30
CA CYS A 61 16.62 -12.09 -3.96
C CYS A 61 17.65 -11.02 -3.56
N PRO A 62 18.28 -11.14 -2.37
CA PRO A 62 19.33 -10.21 -1.97
C PRO A 62 20.53 -10.29 -2.93
N CYS A 63 21.32 -9.21 -2.97
CA CYS A 63 22.53 -9.20 -3.77
C CYS A 63 23.45 -10.38 -3.39
N PRO A 64 23.90 -11.21 -4.35
CA PRO A 64 24.70 -12.41 -4.07
C PRO A 64 26.09 -12.11 -3.49
N ASP A 65 26.59 -10.89 -3.67
CA ASP A 65 27.93 -10.50 -3.26
C ASP A 65 27.96 -9.84 -1.86
N CYS A 66 27.07 -8.87 -1.61
CA CYS A 66 27.06 -8.13 -0.34
C CYS A 66 25.85 -8.42 0.57
N GLY A 67 24.88 -9.22 0.11
CA GLY A 67 23.70 -9.59 0.88
C GLY A 67 22.65 -8.49 1.07
N THR A 68 22.78 -7.35 0.37
CA THR A 68 21.78 -6.28 0.43
C THR A 68 20.43 -6.80 -0.06
N ALA A 69 19.44 -6.82 0.83
CA ALA A 69 18.05 -7.18 0.50
C ALA A 69 17.17 -5.96 0.25
N ASP A 70 17.65 -4.74 0.51
CA ASP A 70 16.88 -3.50 0.38
C ASP A 70 16.56 -3.20 -1.10
N ALA A 71 15.27 -3.20 -1.47
CA ALA A 71 14.77 -3.03 -2.83
C ALA A 71 15.15 -1.66 -3.40
N ASP A 72 15.21 -0.62 -2.56
CA ASP A 72 15.61 0.73 -2.99
C ASP A 72 17.09 0.79 -3.41
N ARG A 73 17.89 -0.18 -2.96
CA ARG A 73 19.31 -0.30 -3.29
C ARG A 73 19.59 -1.30 -4.42
N LEU A 74 18.55 -1.88 -5.00
CA LEU A 74 18.61 -2.85 -6.08
C LEU A 74 17.96 -2.25 -7.33
N ILE A 75 18.79 -1.67 -8.19
CA ILE A 75 18.37 -0.87 -9.34
C ILE A 75 18.33 -1.76 -10.58
N TRP A 76 17.14 -1.94 -11.17
CA TRP A 76 16.99 -2.61 -12.47
C TRP A 76 17.64 -1.77 -13.58
N ILE A 77 18.59 -2.37 -14.30
CA ILE A 77 19.24 -1.72 -15.45
C ILE A 77 18.41 -1.97 -16.72
N ASP A 78 17.93 -3.20 -16.87
CA ASP A 78 17.06 -3.67 -17.95
C ASP A 78 16.07 -4.72 -17.40
N ASP A 79 15.41 -5.50 -18.26
CA ASP A 79 14.42 -6.50 -17.85
C ASP A 79 15.05 -7.78 -17.24
N ASP A 80 16.36 -7.98 -17.39
CA ASP A 80 17.07 -9.21 -17.02
C ASP A 80 18.10 -8.99 -15.88
N PHE A 81 18.62 -7.77 -15.69
CA PHE A 81 19.73 -7.49 -14.78
C PHE A 81 19.42 -6.41 -13.74
N VAL A 82 19.85 -6.70 -12.51
CA VAL A 82 19.78 -5.80 -11.35
C VAL A 82 21.18 -5.42 -10.91
N ARG A 83 21.40 -4.13 -10.65
CA ARG A 83 22.62 -3.60 -10.05
C ARG A 83 22.39 -3.27 -8.58
N CYS A 84 23.23 -3.82 -7.72
CA CYS A 84 23.29 -3.39 -6.33
C CYS A 84 24.03 -2.05 -6.21
N ASP A 85 23.39 -1.04 -5.61
CA ASP A 85 24.01 0.26 -5.33
C ASP A 85 25.05 0.18 -4.19
N SER A 86 24.93 -0.82 -3.31
CA SER A 86 25.84 -0.97 -2.16
C SER A 86 27.24 -1.48 -2.52
N CYS A 87 27.35 -2.43 -3.46
CA CYS A 87 28.63 -3.00 -3.88
C CYS A 87 28.93 -2.82 -5.38
N GLY A 88 27.95 -2.41 -6.18
CA GLY A 88 28.08 -2.25 -7.62
C GLY A 88 27.89 -3.53 -8.43
N THR A 89 27.67 -4.68 -7.79
CA THR A 89 27.49 -5.98 -8.46
C THR A 89 26.22 -6.00 -9.30
N ILE A 90 26.36 -6.43 -10.56
CA ILE A 90 25.25 -6.66 -11.49
C ILE A 90 24.97 -8.15 -11.53
N PHE A 91 23.73 -8.55 -11.31
CA PHE A 91 23.31 -9.95 -11.27
C PHE A 91 21.93 -10.13 -11.90
N ASP A 92 21.66 -11.35 -12.37
CA ASP A 92 20.35 -11.76 -12.86
C ASP A 92 19.54 -12.33 -11.67
N PRO A 93 18.38 -11.76 -11.31
CA PRO A 93 17.55 -12.24 -10.20
C PRO A 93 16.67 -13.45 -10.55
N THR A 94 16.53 -13.77 -11.84
CA THR A 94 15.76 -14.88 -12.42
C THR A 94 16.61 -16.14 -12.61
N ASP A 95 17.90 -15.95 -12.86
CA ASP A 95 18.90 -17.00 -12.82
C ASP A 95 19.11 -17.36 -11.36
N GLY A 96 18.19 -18.16 -10.80
CA GLY A 96 18.24 -18.65 -9.44
C GLY A 96 19.61 -19.28 -9.18
N GLY A 97 20.52 -18.49 -8.63
CA GLY A 97 21.87 -18.93 -8.30
C GLY A 97 21.81 -20.11 -7.32
N PRO A 98 22.81 -21.00 -7.37
CA PRO A 98 22.75 -22.35 -6.78
C PRO A 98 22.40 -22.41 -5.30
#